data_AF-A0A1G8AHT1-F1
#
_entry.id   AF-A0A1G8AHT1-F1
#
_cell.length_a   1.000
_cell.length_b   1.000
_cell.length_c   1.000
_cell.angle_alpha   90.00
_cell.angle_beta   90.00
_cell.angle_gamma   90.00
#
_symmetry.space_group_name_H-M   'P 1'
#
loop_
_entity.id
_entity.type
_entity.pdbx_description
1 polymer ?
#
loop_
_entity_poly.entity_id
_entity_poly.type
_entity_poly.pdbx_seq_one_letter_code
_entity_poly.pdbx_strand_id
1 'polypeptide(L)'
;MTELRNWGWTQNDLSSLAESLTAVLLEEWGGPRSPLALKYINETIIPDLIHCFCCNADLLTNSTYAEIIQWKLKNQFANPSAVVEDLAKDLLVPAQKIIKRPQITDPKEPWRRIFRLWIGGESLPNIAERTGYPLDYLDLLILRLKRLKAFMASTRASLLECKQNAELRDYGFEQLSFLYQFQTAVSGEPLYKERLILEQVIWDLGMPLMVPDLVTLLEIIHTHEGRLDEQSLISAMSEAAGMWGSGIGASGGDQRVNLFSCVIDGLISLHYIQKNKAGKLALSEKSAQIIAGFLLPKLGEQLKRAVEIEDLELAKGILLGQNEAVLIHLIDWVVTEFNNEQGFEMLSNIYQKVSRRVDIHLIKAFAQLPKAFDLLIRCLGDNDSLIRGRACDALSQMGNGLATVSLLQLLKDPVVGVRELAVQALGEVGDSSTIEYLSRVSEDYGESVSIREKARKAILQIESRRKN
;
A
#
# COMPACT_ATOMS: atom_id res chain seq x y z
N MET A 1 20.39 -4.24 16.39
CA MET A 1 19.17 -3.97 15.55
C MET A 1 17.86 -4.39 16.23
N THR A 2 17.85 -5.37 17.14
CA THR A 2 16.71 -5.62 18.07
C THR A 2 16.54 -4.52 19.14
N GLU A 3 17.56 -3.72 19.40
CA GLU A 3 17.56 -2.67 20.43
C GLU A 3 16.84 -1.37 20.05
N LEU A 4 16.60 -1.09 18.76
CA LEU A 4 15.91 0.14 18.33
C LEU A 4 14.38 0.08 18.49
N ARG A 5 13.81 -1.12 18.67
CA ARG A 5 12.37 -1.30 18.99
C ARG A 5 12.09 -1.41 20.49
N ASN A 6 13.10 -1.65 21.32
CA ASN A 6 12.92 -1.50 22.74
C ASN A 6 12.82 0.00 22.97
N TRP A 7 11.62 0.47 23.27
CA TRP A 7 11.25 1.83 23.63
C TRP A 7 12.00 2.36 24.87
N GLY A 8 13.31 2.17 24.94
CA GLY A 8 14.18 2.43 26.09
C GLY A 8 13.99 1.46 27.26
N TRP A 9 13.23 0.36 27.09
CA TRP A 9 13.05 -0.62 28.16
C TRP A 9 14.37 -1.35 28.44
N THR A 10 14.88 -1.21 29.65
CA THR A 10 16.03 -1.98 30.11
C THR A 10 15.59 -3.37 30.57
N GLN A 11 16.53 -4.32 30.63
CA GLN A 11 16.24 -5.65 31.19
C GLN A 11 15.72 -5.57 32.64
N ASN A 12 16.19 -4.59 33.41
CA ASN A 12 15.71 -4.34 34.76
C ASN A 12 14.26 -3.87 34.78
N ASP A 13 13.89 -2.98 33.85
CA ASP A 13 12.50 -2.51 33.71
C ASP A 13 11.54 -3.66 33.38
N LEU A 14 11.95 -4.54 32.47
CA LEU A 14 11.16 -5.72 32.08
C LEU A 14 10.99 -6.70 33.24
N SER A 15 12.05 -6.94 34.00
CA SER A 15 12.01 -7.84 35.16
C SER A 15 11.12 -7.27 36.27
N SER A 16 11.28 -5.98 36.57
CA SER A 16 10.44 -5.24 37.53
C SER A 16 8.96 -5.22 37.12
N LEU A 17 8.69 -5.03 35.83
CA LEU A 17 7.34 -5.09 35.29
C LEU A 17 6.74 -6.50 35.46
N ALA A 18 7.50 -7.55 35.13
CA ALA A 18 7.04 -8.93 35.29
C ALA A 18 6.68 -9.26 36.74
N GLU A 19 7.53 -8.88 37.70
CA GLU A 19 7.26 -9.06 39.13
C GLU A 19 6.00 -8.30 39.56
N SER A 20 5.86 -7.04 39.12
CA SER A 20 4.70 -6.21 39.46
C SER A 20 3.40 -6.76 38.88
N LEU A 21 3.40 -7.22 37.62
CA LEU A 21 2.21 -7.83 37.00
C LEU A 21 1.84 -9.15 37.68
N THR A 22 2.84 -9.93 38.12
CA THR A 22 2.62 -11.15 38.90
C THR A 22 1.91 -10.83 40.22
N ALA A 23 2.37 -9.79 40.94
CA ALA A 23 1.76 -9.36 42.19
C ALA A 23 0.30 -8.91 42.00
N VAL A 24 0.01 -8.10 40.96
CA VAL A 24 -1.36 -7.68 40.65
C VAL A 24 -2.27 -8.89 40.40
N LEU A 25 -1.84 -9.83 39.55
CA LEU A 25 -2.67 -10.98 39.18
C LEU A 25 -2.88 -11.97 40.34
N LEU A 26 -1.85 -12.28 41.12
CA LEU A 26 -1.87 -13.37 42.09
C LEU A 26 -2.13 -12.93 43.53
N GLU A 27 -1.66 -11.74 43.91
CA GLU A 27 -1.74 -11.24 45.28
C GLU A 27 -2.92 -10.29 45.45
N GLU A 28 -3.04 -9.28 44.59
CA GLU A 28 -4.09 -8.25 44.70
C GLU A 28 -5.45 -8.76 44.26
N TRP A 29 -5.51 -9.36 43.06
CA TRP A 29 -6.75 -9.92 42.49
C TRP A 29 -7.02 -11.37 42.89
N GLY A 30 -6.13 -11.99 43.66
CA GLY A 30 -6.31 -13.34 44.19
C GLY A 30 -6.45 -14.42 43.11
N GLY A 31 -5.72 -14.29 42.01
CA GLY A 31 -5.76 -15.19 40.86
C GLY A 31 -5.52 -16.68 41.18
N PRO A 32 -5.75 -17.56 40.19
CA PRO A 32 -5.74 -19.00 40.40
C PRO A 32 -4.37 -19.52 40.85
N ARG A 33 -4.36 -20.31 41.94
CA ARG A 33 -3.13 -20.85 42.56
C ARG A 33 -2.79 -22.27 42.14
N SER A 34 -3.51 -22.85 41.17
CA SER A 34 -3.18 -24.19 40.69
C SER A 34 -1.85 -24.16 39.92
N PRO A 35 -0.99 -25.19 40.03
CA PRO A 35 0.31 -25.20 39.35
C PRO A 35 0.22 -24.97 37.84
N LEU A 36 -0.81 -25.50 37.19
CA LEU A 36 -1.06 -25.30 35.76
C LEU A 36 -1.44 -23.84 35.44
N ALA A 37 -2.28 -23.22 36.27
CA ALA A 37 -2.68 -21.83 36.06
C ALA A 37 -1.52 -20.87 36.33
N LEU A 38 -0.72 -21.11 37.37
CA LEU A 38 0.50 -20.35 37.65
C LEU A 38 1.50 -20.44 36.49
N LYS A 39 1.68 -21.65 35.93
CA LYS A 39 2.51 -21.85 34.74
C LYS A 39 1.99 -21.05 33.55
N TYR A 40 0.68 -21.10 33.27
CA TYR A 40 0.08 -20.34 32.17
C TYR A 40 0.20 -18.82 32.36
N ILE A 41 0.03 -18.31 33.59
CA ILE A 41 0.22 -16.89 33.90
C ILE A 41 1.67 -16.47 33.62
N ASN A 42 2.65 -17.21 34.14
CA ASN A 42 4.05 -16.84 34.06
C ASN A 42 4.67 -17.05 32.68
N GLU A 43 4.27 -18.10 31.96
CA GLU A 43 4.85 -18.45 30.66
C GLU A 43 4.06 -17.90 29.46
N THR A 44 2.83 -17.42 29.65
CA THR A 44 1.99 -16.93 28.54
C THR A 44 1.42 -15.55 28.80
N ILE A 45 0.62 -15.36 29.85
CA ILE A 45 -0.10 -14.09 30.07
C ILE A 45 0.87 -12.93 30.32
N ILE A 46 1.80 -13.09 31.26
CA ILE A 46 2.73 -12.03 31.65
C ILE A 46 3.66 -11.65 30.49
N PRO A 47 4.35 -12.59 29.80
CA PRO A 47 5.18 -12.24 28.65
C PRO A 47 4.41 -11.52 27.53
N ASP A 48 3.18 -11.96 27.24
CA ASP A 48 2.35 -11.36 26.19
C ASP A 48 1.86 -9.95 26.56
N LEU A 49 1.51 -9.72 27.84
CA LEU A 49 1.17 -8.39 28.34
C LEU A 49 2.38 -7.46 28.35
N ILE A 50 3.55 -7.93 28.78
CA ILE A 50 4.80 -7.15 28.74
C ILE A 50 5.09 -6.72 27.30
N HIS A 51 5.05 -7.66 26.34
CA HIS A 51 5.26 -7.35 24.93
C HIS A 51 4.28 -6.29 24.43
N CYS A 52 2.98 -6.47 24.71
CA CYS A 52 1.94 -5.50 24.33
C CYS A 52 2.19 -4.12 24.95
N PHE A 53 2.59 -4.05 26.22
CA PHE A 53 2.86 -2.79 26.93
C PHE A 53 4.12 -2.11 26.40
N CYS A 54 5.16 -2.88 26.08
CA CYS A 54 6.39 -2.36 25.51
C CYS A 54 6.17 -1.76 24.13
N CYS A 55 5.39 -2.43 23.27
CA CYS A 55 5.05 -1.95 21.93
C CYS A 55 4.17 -0.70 21.92
N ASN A 56 3.48 -0.40 23.03
CA ASN A 56 2.53 0.72 23.14
C ASN A 56 2.80 1.57 24.40
N ALA A 57 4.07 1.76 24.72
CA ALA A 57 4.55 2.52 25.89
C ALA A 57 4.03 3.97 25.96
N ASP A 58 3.66 4.53 24.82
CA ASP A 58 3.12 5.87 24.64
C ASP A 58 1.59 5.95 24.80
N LEU A 59 0.92 4.81 24.93
CA LEU A 59 -0.54 4.69 25.04
C LEU A 59 -1.00 4.13 26.39
N LEU A 60 -0.12 3.99 27.38
CA LEU A 60 -0.45 3.32 28.64
C LEU A 60 -1.54 4.03 29.45
N THR A 61 -1.74 5.33 29.25
CA THR A 61 -2.83 6.11 29.88
C THR A 61 -4.02 6.34 28.94
N ASN A 62 -4.03 5.74 27.75
CA ASN A 62 -5.05 5.95 26.73
C ASN A 62 -6.29 5.07 26.99
N SER A 63 -7.49 5.65 26.92
CA SER A 63 -8.74 4.94 27.22
C SER A 63 -9.02 3.80 26.25
N THR A 64 -8.84 4.03 24.95
CA THR A 64 -9.08 3.01 23.93
C THR A 64 -8.04 1.89 24.01
N TYR A 65 -6.80 2.21 24.38
CA TYR A 65 -5.80 1.18 24.63
C TYR A 65 -6.20 0.31 25.84
N ALA A 66 -6.69 0.92 26.92
CA ALA A 66 -7.23 0.17 28.05
C ALA A 66 -8.40 -0.75 27.63
N GLU A 67 -9.31 -0.30 26.76
CA GLU A 67 -10.37 -1.15 26.19
C GLU A 67 -9.82 -2.35 25.39
N ILE A 68 -8.73 -2.15 24.63
CA ILE A 68 -8.06 -3.24 23.91
C ILE A 68 -7.48 -4.27 24.91
N ILE A 69 -6.88 -3.80 26.02
CA ILE A 69 -6.38 -4.68 27.08
C ILE A 69 -7.53 -5.42 27.78
N GLN A 70 -8.65 -4.76 28.06
CA GLN A 70 -9.85 -5.41 28.59
C GLN A 70 -10.35 -6.52 27.66
N TRP A 71 -10.39 -6.21 26.35
CA TRP A 71 -10.77 -7.18 25.33
C TRP A 71 -9.80 -8.37 25.32
N LYS A 72 -8.49 -8.11 25.40
CA LYS A 72 -7.43 -9.12 25.48
C LYS A 72 -7.61 -10.03 26.68
N LEU A 73 -7.76 -9.47 27.87
CA LEU A 73 -7.99 -10.22 29.11
C LEU A 73 -9.25 -11.09 29.02
N LYS A 74 -10.34 -10.54 28.47
CA LYS A 74 -11.63 -11.24 28.35
C LYS A 74 -11.58 -12.38 27.34
N ASN A 75 -11.13 -12.13 26.12
CA ASN A 75 -11.32 -13.05 25.00
C ASN A 75 -10.09 -13.94 24.76
N GLN A 76 -8.88 -13.41 24.94
CA GLN A 76 -7.65 -14.19 24.73
C GLN A 76 -7.28 -15.01 25.97
N PHE A 77 -7.51 -14.46 27.17
CA PHE A 77 -7.17 -15.13 28.44
C PHE A 77 -8.39 -15.60 29.24
N ALA A 78 -9.59 -15.52 28.67
CA ALA A 78 -10.83 -16.02 29.25
C ALA A 78 -11.18 -15.47 30.66
N ASN A 79 -10.76 -14.23 30.97
CA ASN A 79 -11.11 -13.60 32.24
C ASN A 79 -12.61 -13.22 32.29
N PRO A 80 -13.26 -13.29 33.48
CA PRO A 80 -14.68 -12.95 33.62
C PRO A 80 -14.98 -11.49 33.25
N SER A 81 -16.08 -11.25 32.53
CA SER A 81 -16.47 -9.89 32.12
C SER A 81 -16.66 -8.91 33.28
N ALA A 82 -16.96 -9.41 34.49
CA ALA A 82 -17.18 -8.59 35.67
C ALA A 82 -15.90 -7.95 36.24
N VAL A 83 -14.71 -8.47 35.90
CA VAL A 83 -13.44 -8.02 36.49
C VAL A 83 -12.50 -7.35 35.49
N VAL A 84 -12.66 -7.62 34.19
CA VAL A 84 -11.68 -7.19 33.17
C VAL A 84 -11.48 -5.69 33.08
N GLU A 85 -12.51 -4.89 33.36
CA GLU A 85 -12.40 -3.43 33.31
C GLU A 85 -11.41 -2.90 34.35
N ASP A 86 -11.62 -3.26 35.62
CA ASP A 86 -10.78 -2.78 36.72
C ASP A 86 -9.44 -3.50 36.75
N LEU A 87 -9.41 -4.79 36.41
CA LEU A 87 -8.16 -5.54 36.28
C LEU A 87 -7.25 -4.93 35.20
N ALA A 88 -7.80 -4.51 34.05
CA ALA A 88 -7.00 -3.85 33.02
C ALA A 88 -6.41 -2.52 33.53
N LYS A 89 -7.18 -1.74 34.29
CA LYS A 89 -6.69 -0.48 34.89
C LYS A 89 -5.52 -0.76 35.83
N ASP A 90 -5.66 -1.73 36.73
CA ASP A 90 -4.64 -2.07 37.71
C ASP A 90 -3.37 -2.64 37.05
N LEU A 91 -3.52 -3.46 36.01
CA LEU A 91 -2.37 -4.01 35.26
C LEU A 91 -1.58 -2.94 34.50
N LEU A 92 -2.21 -1.84 34.09
CA LEU A 92 -1.52 -0.74 33.40
C LEU A 92 -0.70 0.13 34.37
N VAL A 93 -1.09 0.22 35.65
CA VAL A 93 -0.43 1.08 36.65
C VAL A 93 1.06 0.76 36.82
N PRO A 94 1.51 -0.51 36.96
CA PRO A 94 2.94 -0.85 37.00
C PRO A 94 3.73 -0.32 35.80
N ALA A 95 3.20 -0.50 34.58
CA ALA A 95 3.87 -0.06 33.36
C ALA A 95 3.96 1.49 33.29
N GLN A 96 2.92 2.19 33.72
CA GLN A 96 2.89 3.65 33.78
C GLN A 96 3.93 4.22 34.76
N LYS A 97 4.21 3.54 35.88
CA LYS A 97 5.21 3.98 36.87
C LYS A 97 6.64 3.87 36.36
N ILE A 98 6.91 2.89 35.50
CA ILE A 98 8.24 2.65 34.94
C ILE A 98 8.57 3.69 33.84
N ILE A 99 7.56 4.15 33.11
CA ILE A 99 7.76 4.99 31.92
C ILE A 99 7.74 6.49 32.23
N LYS A 100 8.77 7.20 31.76
CA LYS A 100 8.88 8.68 31.78
C LYS A 100 8.70 9.29 30.38
N ARG A 101 7.80 8.75 29.57
CA ARG A 101 7.56 9.21 28.17
C ARG A 101 6.28 10.02 28.04
N PRO A 102 6.22 10.97 27.09
CA PRO A 102 4.97 11.62 26.70
C PRO A 102 3.90 10.58 26.37
N GLN A 103 2.71 10.75 26.93
CA GLN A 103 1.57 9.88 26.69
C GLN A 103 0.61 10.52 25.69
N ILE A 104 0.09 9.74 24.75
CA ILE A 104 -0.87 10.19 23.75
C ILE A 104 -2.29 10.06 24.33
N THR A 105 -2.95 11.20 24.44
CA THR A 105 -4.31 11.31 25.01
C THR A 105 -5.43 11.16 23.99
N ASP A 106 -5.15 11.26 22.67
CA ASP A 106 -6.17 11.06 21.63
C ASP A 106 -6.70 9.61 21.68
N PRO A 107 -7.98 9.39 22.02
CA PRO A 107 -8.55 8.03 22.10
C PRO A 107 -8.55 7.31 20.75
N LYS A 108 -8.40 8.03 19.62
CA LYS A 108 -8.40 7.41 18.29
C LYS A 108 -7.04 6.83 17.91
N GLU A 109 -5.97 7.17 18.62
CA GLU A 109 -4.61 6.78 18.24
C GLU A 109 -4.39 5.26 18.14
N PRO A 110 -4.89 4.42 19.07
CA PRO A 110 -4.75 2.97 18.93
C PRO A 110 -5.33 2.44 17.61
N TRP A 111 -6.47 2.97 17.16
CA TRP A 111 -7.04 2.61 15.86
C TRP A 111 -6.24 3.20 14.70
N ARG A 112 -5.78 4.45 14.79
CA ARG A 112 -4.90 5.06 13.78
C ARG A 112 -3.65 4.20 13.56
N ARG A 113 -3.01 3.71 14.62
CA ARG A 113 -1.85 2.81 14.55
C ARG A 113 -2.16 1.52 13.79
N ILE A 114 -3.27 0.87 14.10
CA ILE A 114 -3.72 -0.35 13.37
C ILE A 114 -3.90 -0.04 11.88
N PHE A 115 -4.62 1.04 11.57
CA PHE A 115 -4.96 1.38 10.19
C PHE A 115 -3.78 1.92 9.37
N ARG A 116 -2.79 2.56 10.01
CA ARG A 116 -1.52 2.94 9.38
C ARG A 116 -0.76 1.71 8.89
N LEU A 117 -0.61 0.70 9.76
CA LEU A 117 0.03 -0.56 9.40
C LEU A 117 -0.77 -1.32 8.33
N TRP A 118 -2.09 -1.39 8.47
CA TRP A 118 -2.97 -2.09 7.54
C TRP A 118 -2.98 -1.46 6.14
N ILE A 119 -3.05 -0.12 6.04
CA ILE A 119 -2.91 0.59 4.75
C ILE A 119 -1.51 0.36 4.15
N GLY A 120 -0.48 0.27 4.99
CA GLY A 120 0.88 -0.06 4.59
C GLY A 120 1.08 -1.47 4.02
N GLY A 121 0.02 -2.29 3.98
CA GLY A 121 0.03 -3.64 3.40
C GLY A 121 0.42 -4.74 4.39
N GLU A 122 0.54 -4.44 5.67
CA GLU A 122 0.82 -5.46 6.69
C GLU A 122 -0.37 -6.41 6.89
N SER A 123 -0.06 -7.70 7.04
CA SER A 123 -1.08 -8.71 7.35
C SER A 123 -1.57 -8.55 8.81
N LEU A 124 -2.81 -8.94 9.09
CA LEU A 124 -3.34 -8.86 10.46
C LEU A 124 -2.51 -9.66 11.49
N PRO A 125 -1.99 -10.86 11.17
CA PRO A 125 -1.03 -11.55 12.04
C PRO A 125 0.23 -10.74 12.33
N ASN A 126 0.83 -10.10 11.32
CA ASN A 126 2.00 -9.24 11.53
C ASN A 126 1.66 -8.02 12.38
N ILE A 127 0.48 -7.44 12.22
CA ILE A 127 0.03 -6.30 13.04
C ILE A 127 -0.14 -6.75 14.49
N ALA A 128 -0.74 -7.92 14.73
CA ALA A 128 -0.86 -8.51 16.06
C ALA A 128 0.52 -8.73 16.70
N GLU A 129 1.48 -9.28 15.97
CA GLU A 129 2.86 -9.47 16.43
C GLU A 129 3.55 -8.13 16.75
N ARG A 130 3.43 -7.13 15.86
CA ARG A 130 4.07 -5.82 16.02
C ARG A 130 3.49 -4.99 17.16
N THR A 131 2.20 -5.13 17.44
CA THR A 131 1.49 -4.30 18.42
C THR A 131 1.18 -5.02 19.73
N GLY A 132 1.21 -6.36 19.75
CA GLY A 132 0.69 -7.17 20.84
C GLY A 132 -0.84 -7.20 20.93
N TYR A 133 -1.55 -6.56 19.98
CA TYR A 133 -3.00 -6.53 19.98
C TYR A 133 -3.58 -7.90 19.61
N PRO A 134 -4.74 -8.30 20.18
CA PRO A 134 -5.34 -9.59 19.88
C PRO A 134 -5.80 -9.70 18.42
N LEU A 135 -5.51 -10.82 17.77
CA LEU A 135 -5.84 -11.01 16.35
C LEU A 135 -7.35 -10.87 16.09
N ASP A 136 -8.22 -11.52 16.88
CA ASP A 136 -9.66 -11.44 16.62
C ASP A 136 -10.22 -10.03 16.86
N TYR A 137 -9.57 -9.20 17.68
CA TYR A 137 -9.92 -7.78 17.81
C TYR A 137 -9.63 -7.02 16.51
N LEU A 138 -8.47 -7.29 15.89
CA LEU A 138 -8.10 -6.71 14.60
C LEU A 138 -9.09 -7.16 13.50
N ASP A 139 -9.43 -8.45 13.46
CA ASP A 139 -10.42 -8.99 12.52
C ASP A 139 -11.78 -8.32 12.67
N LEU A 140 -12.25 -8.15 13.92
CA LEU A 140 -13.50 -7.45 14.22
C LEU A 140 -13.46 -6.01 13.70
N LEU A 141 -12.36 -5.28 13.91
CA LEU A 141 -12.22 -3.89 13.48
C LEU A 141 -12.28 -3.77 11.94
N ILE A 142 -11.60 -4.66 11.22
CA ILE A 142 -11.63 -4.69 9.75
C ILE A 142 -13.02 -5.10 9.23
N LEU A 143 -13.69 -6.05 9.89
CA LEU A 143 -15.05 -6.46 9.55
C LEU A 143 -16.03 -5.28 9.69
N ARG A 144 -15.91 -4.51 10.79
CA ARG A 144 -16.71 -3.29 11.02
C ARG A 144 -16.48 -2.25 9.92
N LEU A 145 -15.23 -2.01 9.52
CA LEU A 145 -14.91 -1.10 8.40
C LEU A 145 -15.54 -1.59 7.08
N LYS A 146 -15.44 -2.89 6.77
CA LYS A 146 -16.01 -3.47 5.55
C LYS A 146 -17.53 -3.29 5.49
N ARG A 147 -18.22 -3.54 6.61
CA ARG A 147 -19.68 -3.34 6.73
C ARG A 147 -20.07 -1.88 6.55
N LEU A 148 -19.35 -0.97 7.22
CA LEU A 148 -19.56 0.47 7.06
C LEU A 148 -19.38 0.90 5.60
N LYS A 149 -18.31 0.46 4.95
CA LYS A 149 -18.02 0.77 3.55
C LYS A 149 -19.14 0.26 2.62
N ALA A 150 -19.62 -0.96 2.83
CA ALA A 150 -20.72 -1.53 2.05
C ALA A 150 -22.01 -0.70 2.21
N PHE A 151 -22.33 -0.29 3.44
CA PHE A 151 -23.47 0.57 3.72
C PHE A 151 -23.33 1.92 3.01
N MET A 152 -22.20 2.61 3.19
CA MET A 152 -21.94 3.92 2.56
C MET A 152 -21.98 3.87 1.03
N ALA A 153 -21.49 2.80 0.42
CA ALA A 153 -21.53 2.63 -1.04
C ALA A 153 -22.96 2.53 -1.59
N SER A 154 -23.88 1.93 -0.83
CA SER A 154 -25.27 1.73 -1.25
C SER A 154 -26.15 2.96 -1.06
N THR A 155 -25.88 3.79 -0.04
CA THR A 155 -26.79 4.85 0.39
C THR A 155 -26.20 6.26 0.34
N ARG A 156 -24.89 6.42 0.08
CA ARG A 156 -24.15 7.68 0.31
C ARG A 156 -24.45 8.29 1.69
N ALA A 157 -24.66 7.42 2.69
CA ALA A 157 -25.12 7.81 4.01
C ALA A 157 -24.12 8.73 4.73
N SER A 158 -24.68 9.73 5.41
CA SER A 158 -24.01 10.55 6.41
C SER A 158 -23.70 9.78 7.70
N LEU A 159 -22.83 10.33 8.55
CA LEU A 159 -22.54 9.76 9.87
C LEU A 159 -23.80 9.60 10.73
N LEU A 160 -24.77 10.50 10.60
CA LEU A 160 -26.02 10.44 11.36
C LEU A 160 -26.88 9.24 10.93
N GLU A 161 -26.98 8.99 9.62
CA GLU A 161 -27.69 7.83 9.07
C GLU A 161 -26.97 6.53 9.43
N CYS A 162 -25.63 6.52 9.44
CA CYS A 162 -24.85 5.39 9.95
C CYS A 162 -25.17 5.09 11.42
N LYS A 163 -25.35 6.10 12.26
CA LYS A 163 -25.74 5.94 13.68
C LYS A 163 -27.16 5.38 13.85
N GLN A 164 -28.05 5.69 12.91
CA GLN A 164 -29.43 5.20 12.94
C GLN A 164 -29.54 3.72 12.56
N ASN A 165 -28.62 3.22 11.73
CA ASN A 165 -28.53 1.82 11.37
C ASN A 165 -28.30 0.93 12.61
N ALA A 166 -29.12 -0.13 12.76
CA ALA A 166 -29.07 -1.02 13.91
C ALA A 166 -27.75 -1.79 14.01
N GLU A 167 -27.21 -2.28 12.89
CA GLU A 167 -25.98 -3.09 12.87
C GLU A 167 -24.71 -2.27 13.14
N LEU A 168 -24.70 -1.00 12.74
CA LEU A 168 -23.56 -0.11 12.93
C LEU A 168 -23.54 0.53 14.33
N ARG A 169 -24.70 0.59 14.99
CA ARG A 169 -24.84 1.18 16.34
C ARG A 169 -24.04 0.42 17.39
N ASP A 170 -23.88 -0.90 17.22
CA ASP A 170 -23.14 -1.77 18.13
C ASP A 170 -21.63 -1.48 18.19
N TYR A 171 -21.13 -0.58 17.33
CA TYR A 171 -19.70 -0.25 17.28
C TYR A 171 -19.31 0.73 18.39
N GLY A 172 -20.29 1.43 18.96
CA GLY A 172 -20.06 2.59 19.81
C GLY A 172 -19.80 3.85 18.98
N PHE A 173 -20.15 5.01 19.54
CA PHE A 173 -20.10 6.28 18.81
C PHE A 173 -18.67 6.66 18.36
N GLU A 174 -17.68 6.54 19.26
CA GLU A 174 -16.30 6.93 18.97
C GLU A 174 -15.68 6.10 17.84
N GLN A 175 -15.85 4.77 17.90
CA GLN A 175 -15.31 3.90 16.87
C GLN A 175 -16.05 4.08 15.54
N LEU A 176 -17.37 4.19 15.55
CA LEU A 176 -18.15 4.47 14.33
C LEU A 176 -17.72 5.80 13.69
N SER A 177 -17.57 6.85 14.50
CA SER A 177 -17.10 8.17 14.09
C SER A 177 -15.71 8.09 13.47
N PHE A 178 -14.77 7.39 14.12
CA PHE A 178 -13.43 7.17 13.59
C PHE A 178 -13.44 6.42 12.25
N LEU A 179 -14.13 5.26 12.17
CA LEU A 179 -14.19 4.45 10.95
C LEU A 179 -14.83 5.21 9.79
N TYR A 180 -15.87 6.00 10.07
CA TYR A 180 -16.50 6.87 9.08
C TYR A 180 -15.52 7.93 8.58
N GLN A 181 -14.89 8.68 9.48
CA GLN A 181 -13.90 9.71 9.15
C GLN A 181 -12.75 9.13 8.32
N PHE A 182 -12.22 7.99 8.75
CA PHE A 182 -11.16 7.27 8.05
C PHE A 182 -11.61 6.86 6.64
N GLN A 183 -12.79 6.25 6.49
CA GLN A 183 -13.30 5.85 5.18
C GLN A 183 -13.56 7.06 4.26
N THR A 184 -14.07 8.16 4.80
CA THR A 184 -14.26 9.39 4.03
C THR A 184 -12.92 9.99 3.59
N ALA A 185 -11.92 10.01 4.46
CA ALA A 185 -10.59 10.54 4.14
C ALA A 185 -9.89 9.68 3.07
N VAL A 186 -9.94 8.35 3.22
CA VAL A 186 -9.40 7.38 2.26
C VAL A 186 -10.01 7.54 0.86
N SER A 187 -11.29 7.93 0.78
CA SER A 187 -12.01 8.09 -0.49
C SER A 187 -11.97 9.51 -1.05
N GLY A 188 -11.85 10.53 -0.22
CA GLY A 188 -12.04 11.93 -0.62
C GLY A 188 -10.79 12.81 -0.52
N GLU A 189 -9.81 12.46 0.31
CA GLU A 189 -8.60 13.26 0.46
C GLU A 189 -7.48 12.75 -0.45
N PRO A 190 -6.85 13.64 -1.25
CA PRO A 190 -5.73 13.26 -2.09
C PRO A 190 -4.55 12.81 -1.23
N LEU A 191 -3.88 11.75 -1.69
CA LEU A 191 -2.67 11.19 -1.08
C LEU A 191 -2.81 10.80 0.41
N TYR A 192 -4.03 10.58 0.90
CA TYR A 192 -4.25 10.26 2.31
C TYR A 192 -3.60 8.95 2.72
N LYS A 193 -3.68 7.91 1.87
CA LYS A 193 -3.06 6.61 2.15
C LYS A 193 -1.55 6.72 2.18
N GLU A 194 -0.98 7.41 1.21
CA GLU A 194 0.45 7.63 1.05
C GLU A 194 1.01 8.42 2.24
N ARG A 195 0.30 9.46 2.70
CA ARG A 195 0.62 10.19 3.93
C ARG A 195 0.65 9.27 5.15
N LEU A 196 -0.37 8.44 5.36
CA LEU A 196 -0.41 7.48 6.47
C LEU A 196 0.75 6.48 6.44
N ILE A 197 1.14 6.01 5.24
CA ILE A 197 2.29 5.12 5.09
C ILE A 197 3.58 5.85 5.50
N LEU A 198 3.78 7.08 5.05
CA LEU A 198 4.97 7.87 5.41
C LEU A 198 5.00 8.23 6.90
N GLU A 199 3.84 8.50 7.52
CA GLU A 199 3.74 8.65 8.98
C GLU A 199 4.18 7.37 9.69
N GLN A 200 3.82 6.19 9.19
CA GLN A 200 4.28 4.92 9.77
C GLN A 200 5.80 4.76 9.63
N VAL A 201 6.38 5.16 8.49
CA VAL A 201 7.84 5.12 8.29
C VAL A 201 8.54 6.02 9.30
N ILE A 202 8.05 7.25 9.51
CA ILE A 202 8.58 8.18 10.50
C ILE A 202 8.56 7.56 11.90
N TRP A 203 7.45 6.91 12.24
CA TRP A 203 7.32 6.19 13.51
C TRP A 203 8.32 5.04 13.64
N ASP A 204 8.50 4.24 12.57
CA ASP A 204 9.45 3.14 12.55
C ASP A 204 10.90 3.62 12.61
N LEU A 205 11.19 4.83 12.14
CA LEU A 205 12.49 5.50 12.31
C LEU A 205 12.73 5.98 13.74
N GLY A 206 11.66 6.25 14.52
CA GLY A 206 11.77 6.76 15.88
C GLY A 206 12.29 8.21 15.97
N MET A 207 12.10 9.00 14.90
CA MET A 207 12.66 10.35 14.75
C MET A 207 11.54 11.39 14.68
N PRO A 208 11.73 12.62 15.21
CA PRO A 208 10.75 13.70 15.14
C PRO A 208 10.75 14.36 13.74
N LEU A 209 10.43 13.58 12.70
CA LEU A 209 10.37 14.02 11.32
C LEU A 209 8.91 14.30 10.92
N MET A 210 8.67 15.30 10.06
CA MET A 210 7.34 15.53 9.49
C MET A 210 7.22 14.86 8.12
N VAL A 211 6.00 14.51 7.71
CA VAL A 211 5.76 13.89 6.39
C VAL A 211 6.31 14.73 5.22
N PRO A 212 6.11 16.07 5.16
CA PRO A 212 6.64 16.87 4.05
C PRO A 212 8.16 16.82 3.93
N ASP A 213 8.85 16.71 5.07
CA ASP A 213 10.31 16.61 5.14
C ASP A 213 10.78 15.27 4.56
N LEU A 214 10.12 14.17 4.93
CA LEU A 214 10.40 12.84 4.36
C LEU A 214 10.09 12.79 2.85
N VAL A 215 8.99 13.40 2.41
CA VAL A 215 8.67 13.50 0.97
C VAL A 215 9.76 14.25 0.23
N THR A 216 10.22 15.39 0.77
CA THR A 216 11.29 16.20 0.16
C THR A 216 12.58 15.40 0.05
N LEU A 217 12.95 14.66 1.08
CA LEU A 217 14.12 13.77 1.05
C LEU A 217 14.02 12.73 -0.06
N LEU A 218 12.89 12.02 -0.14
CA LEU A 218 12.68 10.98 -1.14
C LEU A 218 12.60 11.58 -2.57
N GLU A 219 12.05 12.78 -2.73
CA GLU A 219 12.04 13.52 -4.00
C GLU A 219 13.46 13.88 -4.45
N ILE A 220 14.31 14.38 -3.55
CA ILE A 220 15.71 14.69 -3.90
C ILE A 220 16.46 13.43 -4.37
N ILE A 221 16.24 12.31 -3.67
CA ILE A 221 16.85 11.02 -4.05
C ILE A 221 16.36 10.58 -5.43
N HIS A 222 15.07 10.73 -5.71
CA HIS A 222 14.48 10.44 -7.03
C HIS A 222 15.09 11.31 -8.13
N THR A 223 15.15 12.64 -7.93
CA THR A 223 15.68 13.58 -8.94
C THR A 223 17.13 13.30 -9.31
N HIS A 224 17.92 12.78 -8.38
CA HIS A 224 19.34 12.48 -8.58
C HIS A 224 19.65 10.98 -8.47
N GLU A 225 18.69 10.14 -8.83
CA GLU A 225 18.80 8.69 -8.74
C GLU A 225 20.05 8.18 -9.48
N GLY A 226 20.84 7.35 -8.79
CA GLY A 226 22.10 6.82 -9.33
C GLY A 226 23.27 7.81 -9.40
N ARG A 227 23.10 9.07 -8.96
CA ARG A 227 24.16 10.10 -8.94
C ARG A 227 24.62 10.48 -7.53
N LEU A 228 23.67 10.62 -6.60
CA LEU A 228 23.98 10.96 -5.21
C LEU A 228 24.50 9.76 -4.42
N ASP A 229 25.60 9.96 -3.70
CA ASP A 229 25.97 9.12 -2.57
C ASP A 229 25.49 9.77 -1.27
N GLU A 230 25.64 9.06 -0.16
CA GLU A 230 25.22 9.49 1.16
C GLU A 230 25.84 10.83 1.57
N GLN A 231 27.15 11.03 1.32
CA GLN A 231 27.84 12.27 1.68
C GLN A 231 27.32 13.46 0.88
N SER A 232 27.12 13.28 -0.43
CA SER A 232 26.57 14.31 -1.30
C SER A 232 25.14 14.69 -0.91
N LEU A 233 24.32 13.70 -0.52
CA LEU A 233 22.95 13.93 -0.06
C LEU A 233 22.95 14.71 1.26
N ILE A 234 23.78 14.32 2.23
CA ILE A 234 23.91 15.05 3.51
C ILE A 234 24.33 16.51 3.27
N SER A 235 25.26 16.76 2.33
CA SER A 235 25.66 18.12 1.95
C SER A 235 24.50 18.91 1.35
N ALA A 236 23.79 18.34 0.37
CA ALA A 236 22.66 18.99 -0.30
C ALA A 236 21.52 19.30 0.69
N MET A 237 21.26 18.39 1.63
CA MET A 237 20.27 18.59 2.69
C MET A 237 20.70 19.65 3.71
N SER A 238 21.99 19.71 4.04
CA SER A 238 22.52 20.72 4.97
C SER A 238 22.43 22.14 4.39
N GLU A 239 22.55 22.29 3.08
CA GLU A 239 22.33 23.55 2.35
C GLU A 239 20.84 23.91 2.26
N ALA A 240 19.96 22.93 2.04
CA ALA A 240 18.50 23.11 2.03
C ALA A 240 17.88 23.32 3.43
N ALA A 241 18.65 23.08 4.50
CA ALA A 241 18.19 23.12 5.89
C ALA A 241 17.75 24.51 6.38
N GLY A 242 17.96 25.58 5.62
CA GLY A 242 17.29 26.87 5.87
C GLY A 242 15.75 26.78 5.76
N MET A 243 15.23 25.74 5.11
CA MET A 243 13.79 25.49 4.90
C MET A 243 13.17 24.53 5.92
N TRP A 244 13.98 23.75 6.65
CA TRP A 244 13.51 22.78 7.65
C TRP A 244 13.56 23.49 9.00
N GLY A 245 12.39 23.90 9.49
CA GLY A 245 12.23 24.95 10.51
C GLY A 245 13.14 24.87 11.74
N SER A 246 13.30 26.02 12.40
CA SER A 246 14.16 26.31 13.57
C SER A 246 13.97 25.45 14.84
N GLY A 247 13.26 24.31 14.77
CA GLY A 247 13.00 23.39 15.87
C GLY A 247 14.12 22.39 16.17
N ILE A 248 15.10 22.24 15.28
CA ILE A 248 16.36 21.55 15.58
C ILE A 248 17.37 22.64 15.89
N GLY A 249 17.67 22.80 17.19
CA GLY A 249 18.45 23.91 17.74
C GLY A 249 19.60 24.37 16.84
N ALA A 250 19.66 25.68 16.62
CA ALA A 250 20.75 26.35 15.93
C ALA A 250 22.03 26.31 16.79
N SER A 251 22.68 25.16 16.85
CA SER A 251 24.10 25.00 17.24
C SER A 251 24.56 23.58 16.91
N GLY A 252 25.50 23.46 15.97
CA GLY A 252 26.21 22.22 15.68
C GLY A 252 25.84 21.61 14.34
N GLY A 253 26.67 21.86 13.31
CA GLY A 253 26.59 21.14 12.04
C GLY A 253 26.71 19.62 12.22
N ASP A 254 27.51 19.16 13.19
CA ASP A 254 27.73 17.74 13.49
C ASP A 254 26.48 17.00 13.96
N GLN A 255 25.62 17.61 14.79
CA GLN A 255 24.41 16.95 15.27
C GLN A 255 23.38 16.75 14.16
N ARG A 256 23.29 17.69 13.20
CA ARG A 256 22.39 17.58 12.05
C ARG A 256 22.89 16.55 11.03
N VAL A 257 24.20 16.53 10.77
CA VAL A 257 24.84 15.51 9.91
C VAL A 257 24.58 14.11 10.46
N ASN A 258 24.72 13.92 11.78
CA ASN A 258 24.42 12.64 12.43
C ASN A 258 22.94 12.26 12.32
N LEU A 259 22.03 13.23 12.43
CA LEU A 259 20.58 12.99 12.29
C LEU A 259 20.23 12.49 10.89
N PHE A 260 20.77 13.11 9.83
CA PHE A 260 20.52 12.71 8.44
C PHE A 260 21.10 11.33 8.12
N SER A 261 22.31 11.01 8.60
CA SER A 261 22.89 9.67 8.45
C SER A 261 22.00 8.60 9.11
N CYS A 262 21.50 8.85 10.33
CA CYS A 262 20.55 7.95 10.99
C CYS A 262 19.25 7.76 10.18
N VAL A 263 18.70 8.83 9.60
CA VAL A 263 17.49 8.72 8.76
C VAL A 263 17.77 7.89 7.50
N ILE A 264 18.91 8.11 6.83
CA ILE A 264 19.27 7.37 5.62
C ILE A 264 19.48 5.89 5.95
N ASP A 265 20.24 5.56 7.01
CA ASP A 265 20.47 4.19 7.46
C ASP A 265 19.17 3.50 7.88
N GLY A 266 18.29 4.23 8.56
CA GLY A 266 16.95 3.74 8.92
C GLY A 266 16.11 3.43 7.68
N LEU A 267 16.09 4.33 6.69
CA LEU A 267 15.35 4.12 5.43
C LEU A 267 15.92 2.98 4.58
N ILE A 268 17.24 2.75 4.61
CA ILE A 268 17.88 1.59 3.99
C ILE A 268 17.46 0.30 4.71
N SER A 269 17.47 0.32 6.05
CA SER A 269 17.07 -0.82 6.88
C SER A 269 15.59 -1.18 6.72
N LEU A 270 14.73 -0.17 6.49
CA LEU A 270 13.31 -0.34 6.17
C LEU A 270 13.04 -0.66 4.69
N HIS A 271 14.10 -0.77 3.87
CA HIS A 271 14.04 -1.05 2.43
C HIS A 271 13.30 0.01 1.60
N TYR A 272 13.30 1.27 2.04
CA TYR A 272 12.79 2.41 1.27
C TYR A 272 13.86 2.98 0.32
N ILE A 273 15.13 2.92 0.71
CA ILE A 273 16.25 3.36 -0.13
C ILE A 273 17.19 2.18 -0.37
N GLN A 274 17.80 2.12 -1.55
CA GLN A 274 18.79 1.11 -1.90
C GLN A 274 20.10 1.78 -2.33
N LYS A 275 21.23 1.13 -2.03
CA LYS A 275 22.56 1.52 -2.49
C LYS A 275 22.96 0.59 -3.64
N ASN A 276 23.31 1.16 -4.80
CA ASN A 276 23.84 0.37 -5.91
C ASN A 276 25.30 -0.05 -5.65
N LYS A 277 25.90 -0.85 -6.55
CA LYS A 277 27.30 -1.32 -6.41
C LYS A 277 28.33 -0.19 -6.30
N ALA A 278 27.99 1.01 -6.81
CA ALA A 278 28.84 2.21 -6.74
C ALA A 278 28.55 3.08 -5.51
N GLY A 279 27.73 2.60 -4.56
CA GLY A 279 27.35 3.33 -3.35
C GLY A 279 26.35 4.47 -3.58
N LYS A 280 25.75 4.56 -4.78
CA LYS A 280 24.77 5.59 -5.12
C LYS A 280 23.37 5.19 -4.69
N LEU A 281 22.61 6.17 -4.22
CA LEU A 281 21.27 5.99 -3.69
C LEU A 281 20.24 5.94 -4.82
N ALA A 282 19.28 5.06 -4.63
CA ALA A 282 18.12 4.87 -5.50
C ALA A 282 16.90 4.56 -4.63
N LEU A 283 15.72 4.87 -5.13
CA LEU A 283 14.49 4.52 -4.43
C LEU A 283 14.19 3.04 -4.63
N SER A 284 13.64 2.41 -3.60
CA SER A 284 12.98 1.12 -3.77
C SER A 284 11.72 1.28 -4.63
N GLU A 285 11.26 0.18 -5.23
CA GLU A 285 9.97 0.18 -5.94
C GLU A 285 8.83 0.65 -5.03
N LYS A 286 8.82 0.17 -3.77
CA LYS A 286 7.80 0.53 -2.77
C LYS A 286 7.78 2.02 -2.49
N SER A 287 8.94 2.63 -2.21
CA SER A 287 9.03 4.07 -1.94
C SER A 287 8.69 4.90 -3.17
N ALA A 288 9.12 4.48 -4.36
CA ALA A 288 8.83 5.17 -5.60
C ALA A 288 7.32 5.21 -5.90
N GLN A 289 6.61 4.10 -5.68
CA GLN A 289 5.14 4.04 -5.78
C GLN A 289 4.45 5.00 -4.80
N ILE A 290 4.93 5.06 -3.55
CA ILE A 290 4.36 5.93 -2.51
C ILE A 290 4.55 7.41 -2.86
N ILE A 291 5.74 7.79 -3.35
CA ILE A 291 6.02 9.20 -3.65
C ILE A 291 5.48 9.65 -5.01
N ALA A 292 5.16 8.72 -5.92
CA ALA A 292 4.70 9.05 -7.26
C ALA A 292 3.54 10.05 -7.23
N GLY A 293 2.55 9.83 -6.35
CA GLY A 293 1.43 10.74 -6.19
C GLY A 293 1.81 12.17 -5.78
N PHE A 294 2.89 12.35 -5.01
CA PHE A 294 3.41 13.67 -4.64
C PHE A 294 4.21 14.33 -5.77
N LEU A 295 4.85 13.54 -6.63
CA LEU A 295 5.62 14.03 -7.79
C LEU A 295 4.73 14.40 -8.97
N LEU A 296 3.60 13.71 -9.14
CA LEU A 296 2.69 13.87 -10.28
C LEU A 296 2.25 15.33 -10.54
N PRO A 297 1.87 16.16 -9.55
CA PRO A 297 1.51 17.55 -9.83
C PRO A 297 2.65 18.36 -10.47
N LYS A 298 3.88 18.19 -9.98
CA LYS A 298 5.07 18.90 -10.50
C LYS A 298 5.45 18.42 -11.90
N LEU A 299 5.53 17.11 -12.08
CA LEU A 299 5.85 16.48 -13.37
C LEU A 299 4.76 16.76 -14.40
N GLY A 300 3.50 16.72 -13.97
CA GLY A 300 2.35 17.00 -14.80
C GLY A 300 2.32 18.44 -15.29
N GLU A 301 2.67 19.41 -14.45
CA GLU A 301 2.82 20.81 -14.88
C GLU A 301 3.96 20.96 -15.89
N GLN A 302 5.10 20.29 -15.67
CA GLN A 302 6.21 20.28 -16.64
C GLN A 302 5.80 19.68 -17.99
N LEU A 303 5.04 18.58 -17.98
CA LEU A 303 4.51 17.97 -19.22
C LEU A 303 3.50 18.88 -19.90
N LYS A 304 2.57 19.49 -19.15
CA LYS A 304 1.61 20.46 -19.71
C LYS A 304 2.32 21.61 -20.41
N ARG A 305 3.35 22.18 -19.78
CA ARG A 305 4.20 23.22 -20.39
C ARG A 305 4.93 22.74 -21.64
N ALA A 306 5.48 21.53 -21.64
CA ALA A 306 6.16 20.97 -22.80
C ALA A 306 5.21 20.81 -24.00
N VAL A 307 3.98 20.39 -23.76
CA VAL A 307 2.94 20.27 -24.79
C VAL A 307 2.47 21.64 -25.27
N GLU A 308 2.34 22.64 -24.38
CA GLU A 308 1.98 24.02 -24.74
C GLU A 308 2.99 24.67 -25.69
N ILE A 309 4.27 24.34 -25.57
CA ILE A 309 5.34 24.83 -26.46
C ILE A 309 5.64 23.87 -27.63
N GLU A 310 4.83 22.81 -27.81
CA GLU A 310 5.00 21.77 -28.83
C GLU A 310 6.37 21.07 -28.82
N ASP A 311 7.05 21.01 -27.66
CA ASP A 311 8.36 20.37 -27.51
C ASP A 311 8.21 18.92 -27.02
N LEU A 312 8.06 18.02 -28.00
CA LEU A 312 7.95 16.58 -27.76
C LEU A 312 9.24 15.96 -27.21
N GLU A 313 10.41 16.54 -27.51
CA GLU A 313 11.68 16.02 -26.99
C GLU A 313 11.86 16.36 -25.52
N LEU A 314 11.40 17.54 -25.08
CA LEU A 314 11.31 17.87 -23.66
C LEU A 314 10.34 16.94 -22.94
N ALA A 315 9.13 16.73 -23.47
CA ALA A 315 8.15 15.82 -22.88
C ALA A 315 8.70 14.39 -22.74
N LYS A 316 9.35 13.88 -23.80
CA LYS A 316 10.03 12.58 -23.81
C LYS A 316 11.18 12.54 -22.81
N GLY A 317 11.98 13.59 -22.69
CA GLY A 317 13.06 13.70 -21.71
C GLY A 317 12.55 13.62 -20.26
N ILE A 318 11.43 14.29 -19.97
CA ILE A 318 10.76 14.22 -18.66
C ILE A 318 10.33 12.78 -18.37
N LEU A 319 9.64 12.12 -19.32
CA LEU A 319 9.14 10.76 -19.15
C LEU A 319 10.27 9.73 -18.97
N LEU A 320 11.29 9.77 -19.84
CA LEU A 320 12.43 8.84 -19.78
C LEU A 320 13.35 9.08 -18.57
N GLY A 321 13.28 10.27 -17.95
CA GLY A 321 14.03 10.61 -16.75
C GLY A 321 13.44 10.03 -15.45
N GLN A 322 12.24 9.45 -15.48
CA GLN A 322 11.59 8.90 -14.30
C GLN A 322 11.96 7.43 -14.09
N ASN A 323 12.03 6.99 -12.82
CA ASN A 323 12.07 5.57 -12.52
C ASN A 323 10.78 4.85 -12.93
N GLU A 324 10.86 3.51 -13.04
CA GLU A 324 9.77 2.70 -13.59
C GLU A 324 8.44 2.88 -12.85
N ALA A 325 8.48 2.94 -11.51
CA ALA A 325 7.28 3.07 -10.70
C ALA A 325 6.60 4.43 -10.90
N VAL A 326 7.35 5.54 -10.83
CA VAL A 326 6.81 6.89 -11.08
C VAL A 326 6.35 7.02 -12.52
N LEU A 327 7.08 6.44 -13.48
CA LEU A 327 6.71 6.47 -14.89
C LEU A 327 5.37 5.76 -15.15
N ILE A 328 5.11 4.61 -14.52
CA ILE A 328 3.81 3.92 -14.62
C ILE A 328 2.65 4.82 -14.19
N HIS A 329 2.78 5.50 -13.05
CA HIS A 329 1.77 6.45 -12.57
C HIS A 329 1.63 7.66 -13.50
N LEU A 330 2.75 8.14 -14.06
CA LEU A 330 2.76 9.26 -14.99
C LEU A 330 2.10 8.89 -16.34
N ILE A 331 2.26 7.64 -16.81
CA ILE A 331 1.56 7.12 -17.99
C ILE A 331 0.04 7.14 -17.76
N ASP A 332 -0.43 6.63 -16.62
CA ASP A 332 -1.87 6.64 -16.29
C ASP A 332 -2.39 8.08 -16.21
N TRP A 333 -1.64 8.97 -15.57
CA TRP A 333 -1.97 10.39 -15.48
C TRP A 333 -2.06 11.06 -16.87
N VAL A 334 -1.12 10.77 -17.77
CA VAL A 334 -1.11 11.30 -19.15
C VAL A 334 -2.37 10.89 -19.91
N VAL A 335 -2.79 9.61 -19.80
CA VAL A 335 -4.01 9.13 -20.45
C VAL A 335 -5.26 9.82 -19.89
N THR A 336 -5.27 10.15 -18.59
CA THR A 336 -6.43 10.81 -17.98
C THR A 336 -6.53 12.30 -18.26
N GLU A 337 -5.40 12.99 -18.39
CA GLU A 337 -5.36 14.47 -18.38
C GLU A 337 -5.20 15.09 -19.76
N PHE A 338 -4.61 14.36 -20.71
CA PHE A 338 -4.46 14.84 -22.09
C PHE A 338 -5.52 14.23 -23.00
N ASN A 339 -5.76 14.91 -24.13
CA ASN A 339 -6.58 14.33 -25.17
C ASN A 339 -5.89 13.11 -25.80
N ASN A 340 -6.67 12.26 -26.48
CA ASN A 340 -6.17 11.02 -27.06
C ASN A 340 -5.02 11.21 -28.06
N GLU A 341 -4.96 12.36 -28.73
CA GLU A 341 -3.91 12.63 -29.72
C GLU A 341 -2.57 12.93 -29.06
N GLN A 342 -2.56 13.91 -28.15
CA GLN A 342 -1.38 14.31 -27.38
C GLN A 342 -0.89 13.17 -26.49
N GLY A 343 -1.81 12.47 -25.83
CA GLY A 343 -1.49 11.29 -25.01
C GLY A 343 -0.79 10.20 -25.83
N PHE A 344 -1.30 9.89 -27.01
CA PHE A 344 -0.67 8.89 -27.89
C PHE A 344 0.69 9.36 -28.41
N GLU A 345 0.83 10.61 -28.84
CA GLU A 345 2.08 11.15 -29.37
C GLU A 345 3.20 11.11 -28.33
N MET A 346 2.92 11.52 -27.09
CA MET A 346 3.90 11.45 -25.99
C MET A 346 4.28 10.01 -25.63
N LEU A 347 3.28 9.14 -25.46
CA LEU A 347 3.50 7.77 -24.97
C LEU A 347 4.12 6.86 -26.04
N SER A 348 3.77 7.03 -27.32
CA SER A 348 4.40 6.29 -28.42
C SER A 348 5.87 6.63 -28.59
N ASN A 349 6.29 7.84 -28.22
CA ASN A 349 7.69 8.28 -28.28
C ASN A 349 8.59 7.62 -27.24
N ILE A 350 8.05 7.05 -26.17
CA ILE A 350 8.81 6.32 -25.13
C ILE A 350 8.69 4.80 -25.25
N TYR A 351 7.73 4.29 -26.03
CA TYR A 351 7.56 2.86 -26.27
C TYR A 351 8.84 2.23 -26.85
N GLN A 352 9.23 1.05 -26.34
CA GLN A 352 10.48 0.34 -26.65
C GLN A 352 11.78 1.06 -26.26
N LYS A 353 11.70 2.23 -25.60
CA LYS A 353 12.86 2.95 -25.03
C LYS A 353 12.96 2.80 -23.51
N VAL A 354 11.98 2.10 -22.92
CA VAL A 354 11.85 1.84 -21.49
C VAL A 354 11.94 0.32 -21.25
N SER A 355 11.87 -0.11 -19.98
CA SER A 355 11.89 -1.54 -19.70
C SER A 355 10.63 -2.24 -20.21
N ARG A 356 10.74 -3.55 -20.48
CA ARG A 356 9.63 -4.38 -20.97
C ARG A 356 8.41 -4.35 -20.03
N ARG A 357 8.66 -4.20 -18.72
CA ARG A 357 7.61 -4.03 -17.72
C ARG A 357 6.80 -2.76 -17.97
N VAL A 358 7.45 -1.64 -18.26
CA VAL A 358 6.78 -0.38 -18.58
C VAL A 358 6.12 -0.44 -19.96
N ASP A 359 6.75 -1.09 -20.95
CA ASP A 359 6.13 -1.31 -22.27
C ASP A 359 4.80 -2.09 -22.17
N ILE A 360 4.75 -3.11 -21.31
CA ILE A 360 3.51 -3.85 -21.03
C ILE A 360 2.43 -2.92 -20.45
N HIS A 361 2.79 -1.98 -19.58
CA HIS A 361 1.86 -0.99 -19.05
C HIS A 361 1.44 0.04 -20.11
N LEU A 362 2.36 0.47 -20.97
CA LEU A 362 2.06 1.32 -22.13
C LEU A 362 1.04 0.67 -23.07
N ILE A 363 1.17 -0.62 -23.35
CA ILE A 363 0.20 -1.36 -24.19
C ILE A 363 -1.20 -1.34 -23.57
N LYS A 364 -1.30 -1.49 -22.25
CA LYS A 364 -2.57 -1.34 -21.53
C LYS A 364 -3.11 0.09 -21.65
N ALA A 365 -2.26 1.11 -21.52
CA ALA A 365 -2.63 2.51 -21.67
C ALA A 365 -3.13 2.81 -23.10
N PHE A 366 -2.46 2.26 -24.12
CA PHE A 366 -2.82 2.39 -25.53
C PHE A 366 -4.19 1.81 -25.88
N ALA A 367 -4.72 0.86 -25.11
CA ALA A 367 -6.08 0.35 -25.31
C ALA A 367 -7.16 1.45 -25.23
N GLN A 368 -6.88 2.53 -24.46
CA GLN A 368 -7.78 3.67 -24.30
C GLN A 368 -7.55 4.77 -25.36
N LEU A 369 -6.53 4.61 -26.22
CA LEU A 369 -6.10 5.61 -27.19
C LEU A 369 -6.35 5.09 -28.62
N PRO A 370 -7.43 5.54 -29.31
CA PRO A 370 -7.79 5.02 -30.63
C PRO A 370 -6.68 5.08 -31.68
N LYS A 371 -5.83 6.11 -31.64
CA LYS A 371 -4.67 6.27 -32.54
C LYS A 371 -3.61 5.18 -32.38
N ALA A 372 -3.61 4.46 -31.27
CA ALA A 372 -2.65 3.40 -31.01
C ALA A 372 -2.95 2.09 -31.75
N PHE A 373 -4.06 1.98 -32.47
CA PHE A 373 -4.49 0.75 -33.15
C PHE A 373 -3.38 0.11 -33.99
N ASP A 374 -2.75 0.86 -34.90
CA ASP A 374 -1.68 0.34 -35.77
C ASP A 374 -0.40 -0.04 -34.99
N LEU A 375 -0.14 0.66 -33.88
CA LEU A 375 0.96 0.30 -32.97
C LEU A 375 0.64 -1.03 -32.29
N LEU A 376 -0.57 -1.22 -31.77
CA LEU A 376 -1.00 -2.45 -31.12
C LEU A 376 -1.01 -3.65 -32.08
N ILE A 377 -1.39 -3.45 -33.34
CA ILE A 377 -1.29 -4.49 -34.38
C ILE A 377 0.17 -4.94 -34.56
N ARG A 378 1.13 -4.00 -34.56
CA ARG A 378 2.56 -4.35 -34.62
C ARG A 378 3.02 -5.12 -33.38
N CYS A 379 2.48 -4.81 -32.19
CA CYS A 379 2.83 -5.50 -30.95
C CYS A 379 2.42 -6.97 -30.93
N LEU A 380 1.44 -7.39 -31.74
CA LEU A 380 1.10 -8.82 -31.90
C LEU A 380 2.25 -9.64 -32.50
N GLY A 381 3.24 -9.00 -33.12
CA GLY A 381 4.45 -9.65 -33.65
C GLY A 381 5.69 -9.53 -32.76
N ASP A 382 5.58 -9.02 -31.52
CA ASP A 382 6.76 -8.85 -30.65
C ASP A 382 7.35 -10.22 -30.23
N ASN A 383 8.66 -10.25 -29.99
CA ASN A 383 9.36 -11.45 -29.56
C ASN A 383 8.94 -11.88 -28.14
N ASP A 384 8.57 -10.93 -27.28
CA ASP A 384 8.08 -11.20 -25.93
C ASP A 384 6.59 -11.61 -25.97
N SER A 385 6.30 -12.83 -25.50
CA SER A 385 4.94 -13.34 -25.43
C SER A 385 4.02 -12.54 -24.51
N LEU A 386 4.55 -11.87 -23.49
CA LEU A 386 3.76 -11.01 -22.62
C LEU A 386 3.27 -9.78 -23.38
N ILE A 387 4.10 -9.18 -24.23
CA ILE A 387 3.71 -8.06 -25.08
C ILE A 387 2.65 -8.49 -26.09
N ARG A 388 2.83 -9.63 -26.76
CA ARG A 388 1.83 -10.17 -27.70
C ARG A 388 0.48 -10.40 -27.03
N GLY A 389 0.48 -11.06 -25.87
CA GLY A 389 -0.75 -11.31 -25.11
C GLY A 389 -1.44 -10.02 -24.67
N ARG A 390 -0.68 -9.03 -24.19
CA ARG A 390 -1.22 -7.73 -23.78
C ARG A 390 -1.77 -6.92 -24.96
N ALA A 391 -1.17 -7.06 -26.14
CA ALA A 391 -1.70 -6.46 -27.36
C ALA A 391 -3.04 -7.08 -27.77
N CYS A 392 -3.23 -8.41 -27.59
CA CYS A 392 -4.55 -9.04 -27.76
C CYS A 392 -5.59 -8.41 -26.82
N ASP A 393 -5.28 -8.30 -25.53
CA ASP A 393 -6.18 -7.69 -24.54
C ASP A 393 -6.54 -6.24 -24.90
N ALA A 394 -5.56 -5.45 -25.34
CA ALA A 394 -5.76 -4.05 -25.72
C ALA A 394 -6.64 -3.91 -26.97
N LEU A 395 -6.36 -4.69 -28.02
CA LEU A 395 -7.17 -4.69 -29.25
C LEU A 395 -8.60 -5.20 -29.00
N SER A 396 -8.75 -6.15 -28.08
CA SER A 396 -10.05 -6.66 -27.62
C SER A 396 -10.91 -5.54 -27.02
N GLN A 397 -10.33 -4.74 -26.13
CA GLN A 397 -11.01 -3.60 -25.51
C GLN A 397 -11.41 -2.52 -26.53
N MET A 398 -10.62 -2.34 -27.59
CA MET A 398 -10.95 -1.41 -28.68
C MET A 398 -12.12 -1.89 -29.53
N GLY A 399 -12.35 -3.21 -29.62
CA GLY A 399 -13.46 -3.81 -30.36
C GLY A 399 -13.44 -3.54 -31.88
N ASN A 400 -12.28 -3.17 -32.44
CA ASN A 400 -12.17 -2.85 -33.85
C ASN A 400 -11.93 -4.11 -34.69
N GLY A 401 -12.92 -4.46 -35.53
CA GLY A 401 -12.89 -5.63 -36.42
C GLY A 401 -11.72 -5.66 -37.42
N LEU A 402 -11.03 -4.55 -37.65
CA LEU A 402 -9.81 -4.54 -38.47
C LEU A 402 -8.68 -5.40 -37.85
N ALA A 403 -8.75 -5.71 -36.55
CA ALA A 403 -7.76 -6.56 -35.89
C ALA A 403 -7.96 -8.05 -36.17
N THR A 404 -9.10 -8.47 -36.72
CA THR A 404 -9.48 -9.88 -36.88
C THR A 404 -8.40 -10.70 -37.55
N VAL A 405 -7.87 -10.24 -38.69
CA VAL A 405 -6.89 -11.01 -39.47
C VAL A 405 -5.60 -11.23 -38.68
N SER A 406 -5.10 -10.21 -37.99
CA SER A 406 -3.90 -10.29 -37.17
C SER A 406 -4.11 -11.18 -35.94
N LEU A 407 -5.27 -11.07 -35.28
CA LEU A 407 -5.62 -11.91 -34.13
C LEU A 407 -5.76 -13.40 -34.52
N LEU A 408 -6.31 -13.70 -35.70
CA LEU A 408 -6.41 -15.07 -36.22
C LEU A 408 -5.04 -15.74 -36.39
N GLN A 409 -3.99 -14.99 -36.71
CA GLN A 409 -2.63 -15.54 -36.81
C GLN A 409 -2.12 -16.04 -35.45
N LEU A 410 -2.53 -15.40 -34.35
CA LEU A 410 -2.10 -15.76 -33.00
C LEU A 410 -2.82 -16.99 -32.44
N LEU A 411 -3.82 -17.55 -33.14
CA LEU A 411 -4.35 -18.88 -32.83
C LEU A 411 -3.31 -19.99 -32.99
N LYS A 412 -2.19 -19.71 -33.64
CA LYS A 412 -1.06 -20.64 -33.82
C LYS A 412 0.19 -20.21 -33.03
N ASP A 413 0.06 -19.26 -32.11
CA ASP A 413 1.20 -18.78 -31.31
C ASP A 413 1.84 -19.95 -30.52
N PRO A 414 3.17 -20.04 -30.44
CA PRO A 414 3.83 -21.11 -29.67
C PRO A 414 3.44 -21.09 -28.17
N VAL A 415 3.10 -19.93 -27.62
CA VAL A 415 2.75 -19.78 -26.21
C VAL A 415 1.24 -19.95 -26.01
N VAL A 416 0.88 -20.96 -25.22
CA VAL A 416 -0.52 -21.31 -24.89
C VAL A 416 -1.31 -20.09 -24.38
N GLY A 417 -0.70 -19.31 -23.48
CA GLY A 417 -1.35 -18.12 -22.93
C GLY A 417 -1.69 -17.06 -23.98
N VAL A 418 -0.87 -16.91 -25.03
CA VAL A 418 -1.14 -15.97 -26.12
C VAL A 418 -2.29 -16.47 -27.00
N ARG A 419 -2.32 -17.79 -27.31
CA ARG A 419 -3.44 -18.39 -28.05
C ARG A 419 -4.76 -18.22 -27.31
N GLU A 420 -4.75 -18.38 -25.99
CA GLU A 420 -5.91 -18.20 -25.14
C GLU A 420 -6.46 -16.78 -25.20
N LEU A 421 -5.58 -15.77 -25.12
CA LEU A 421 -5.96 -14.36 -25.24
C LEU A 421 -6.41 -14.01 -26.66
N ALA A 422 -5.82 -14.59 -27.69
CA ALA A 422 -6.26 -14.41 -29.08
C ALA A 422 -7.69 -14.92 -29.30
N VAL A 423 -8.02 -16.12 -28.80
CA VAL A 423 -9.39 -16.67 -28.86
C VAL A 423 -10.39 -15.76 -28.15
N GLN A 424 -10.02 -15.29 -26.95
CA GLN A 424 -10.87 -14.36 -26.20
C GLN A 424 -11.07 -13.05 -26.96
N ALA A 425 -9.99 -12.46 -27.49
CA ALA A 425 -10.04 -11.21 -28.23
C ALA A 425 -10.92 -11.31 -29.49
N LEU A 426 -10.84 -12.41 -30.25
CA LEU A 426 -11.70 -12.64 -31.41
C LEU A 426 -13.19 -12.70 -31.03
N GLY A 427 -13.52 -13.34 -29.90
CA GLY A 427 -14.89 -13.36 -29.37
C GLY A 427 -15.41 -11.99 -28.94
N GLU A 428 -14.55 -11.20 -28.30
CA GLU A 428 -14.88 -9.84 -27.83
C GLU A 428 -14.96 -8.82 -28.98
N VAL A 429 -14.10 -8.92 -30.00
CA VAL A 429 -14.20 -8.14 -31.25
C VAL A 429 -15.50 -8.45 -31.97
N GLY A 430 -15.94 -9.72 -31.95
CA GLY A 430 -17.29 -10.07 -32.40
C GLY A 430 -17.44 -10.27 -33.91
N ASP A 431 -16.34 -10.37 -34.66
CA ASP A 431 -16.39 -10.55 -36.11
C ASP A 431 -16.85 -11.97 -36.49
N SER A 432 -18.00 -12.05 -37.14
CA SER A 432 -18.60 -13.32 -37.60
C SER A 432 -17.72 -14.14 -38.54
N SER A 433 -16.76 -13.52 -39.24
CA SER A 433 -15.82 -14.23 -40.11
C SER A 433 -14.90 -15.19 -39.35
N THR A 434 -14.79 -15.03 -38.03
CA THR A 434 -13.92 -15.84 -37.15
C THR A 434 -14.52 -17.17 -36.72
N ILE A 435 -15.84 -17.36 -36.87
CA ILE A 435 -16.57 -18.53 -36.35
C ILE A 435 -15.99 -19.84 -36.87
N GLU A 436 -15.64 -19.92 -38.16
CA GLU A 436 -15.06 -21.13 -38.74
C GLU A 436 -13.71 -21.47 -38.11
N TYR A 437 -12.86 -20.47 -37.88
CA TYR A 437 -11.55 -20.65 -37.24
C TYR A 437 -11.68 -21.06 -35.77
N LEU A 438 -12.58 -20.41 -35.03
CA LEU A 438 -12.85 -20.75 -33.63
C LEU A 438 -13.46 -22.15 -33.50
N SER A 439 -14.29 -22.58 -34.47
CA SER A 439 -14.87 -23.92 -34.48
C SER A 439 -13.77 -24.98 -34.61
N ARG A 440 -12.83 -24.78 -35.53
CA ARG A 440 -11.65 -25.66 -35.67
C ARG A 440 -10.83 -25.73 -34.38
N VAL A 441 -10.57 -24.58 -33.73
CA VAL A 441 -9.86 -24.55 -32.42
C VAL A 441 -10.64 -25.33 -31.36
N SER A 442 -11.97 -25.19 -31.32
CA SER A 442 -12.81 -25.86 -30.33
C SER A 442 -12.88 -27.39 -30.47
N GLU A 443 -12.55 -27.90 -31.66
CA GLU A 443 -12.55 -29.33 -32.01
C GLU A 443 -11.14 -29.93 -32.05
N ASP A 444 -10.09 -29.12 -31.94
CA ASP A 444 -8.70 -29.59 -31.95
C ASP A 444 -8.35 -30.31 -30.65
N TYR A 445 -8.25 -31.64 -30.69
CA TYR A 445 -7.87 -32.45 -29.52
C TYR A 445 -6.42 -32.28 -29.06
N GLY A 446 -5.55 -31.70 -29.90
CA GLY A 446 -4.18 -31.33 -29.52
C GLY A 446 -4.09 -30.02 -28.75
N GLU A 447 -5.17 -29.23 -28.70
CA GLU A 447 -5.22 -27.96 -28.00
C GLU A 447 -5.65 -28.12 -26.53
N SER A 448 -5.26 -27.15 -25.69
CA SER A 448 -5.67 -27.06 -24.29
C SER A 448 -7.18 -27.03 -24.12
N VAL A 449 -7.69 -27.78 -23.13
CA VAL A 449 -9.11 -27.82 -22.77
C VAL A 449 -9.67 -26.42 -22.52
N SER A 450 -8.92 -25.57 -21.81
CA SER A 450 -9.28 -24.16 -21.53
C SER A 450 -9.54 -23.37 -22.82
N ILE A 451 -8.64 -23.49 -23.80
CA ILE A 451 -8.74 -22.76 -25.08
C ILE A 451 -9.97 -23.22 -25.87
N ARG A 452 -10.24 -24.53 -25.89
CA ARG A 452 -11.43 -25.06 -26.58
C ARG A 452 -12.73 -24.56 -25.96
N GLU A 453 -12.80 -24.51 -24.63
CA GLU A 453 -13.97 -23.98 -23.92
C GLU A 453 -14.15 -22.48 -24.20
N LYS A 454 -13.06 -21.69 -24.16
CA LYS A 454 -13.09 -20.29 -24.55
C LYS A 454 -13.52 -20.08 -26.00
N ALA A 455 -13.08 -20.93 -26.92
CA ALA A 455 -13.48 -20.86 -28.32
C ALA A 455 -14.99 -21.11 -28.48
N ARG A 456 -15.56 -22.12 -27.80
CA ARG A 456 -17.02 -22.35 -27.80
C ARG A 456 -17.77 -21.15 -27.22
N LYS A 457 -17.28 -20.57 -26.13
CA LYS A 457 -17.88 -19.37 -25.53
C LYS A 457 -17.81 -18.17 -26.47
N ALA A 458 -16.68 -17.95 -27.13
CA ALA A 458 -16.49 -16.88 -28.11
C ALA A 458 -17.47 -17.02 -29.29
N ILE A 459 -17.64 -18.23 -29.83
CA ILE A 459 -18.63 -18.52 -30.89
C ILE A 459 -20.05 -18.14 -30.43
N LEU A 460 -20.46 -18.62 -29.25
CA LEU A 460 -21.78 -18.30 -28.69
C LEU A 460 -22.00 -16.79 -28.50
N GLN A 461 -20.95 -16.07 -28.05
CA GLN A 461 -20.99 -14.62 -27.91
C GLN A 461 -21.18 -13.93 -29.26
N ILE A 462 -20.40 -14.29 -30.28
CA ILE A 462 -20.51 -13.73 -31.63
C ILE A 462 -21.91 -14.01 -32.21
N GLU A 463 -22.41 -15.24 -32.11
CA GLU A 463 -23.74 -15.60 -32.59
C GLU A 463 -24.87 -14.86 -31.89
N SER A 464 -24.75 -14.65 -30.58
CA SER A 464 -25.73 -13.87 -29.80
C SER A 464 -25.79 -12.41 -30.24
N ARG A 465 -24.64 -11.78 -30.52
CA ARG A 465 -24.55 -10.40 -31.02
C ARG A 465 -25.08 -10.24 -32.44
N ARG A 466 -25.13 -11.32 -33.23
CA ARG A 466 -25.74 -11.33 -34.57
C ARG A 466 -27.28 -11.39 -34.52
N LYS A 467 -27.85 -11.95 -33.44
CA LYS A 467 -29.31 -12.14 -33.30
C LYS A 467 -30.03 -10.94 -32.69
N ASN A 468 -29.30 -10.06 -32.01
CA ASN A 468 -29.77 -8.77 -31.51
C ASN A 468 -29.43 -7.68 -32.51
#